data_AF-A0A0D3KW54-F1
#
_entry.id   AF-A0A0D3KW54-F1
#
_cell.length_a   1.000
_cell.length_b   1.000
_cell.length_c   1.000
_cell.angle_alpha   90.00
_cell.angle_beta   90.00
_cell.angle_gamma   90.00
#
_symmetry.space_group_name_H-M   'P 1'
#
loop_
_entity.id
_entity.type
_entity.pdbx_description
1 polymer ?
#
loop_
_entity_poly.entity_id
_entity_poly.type
_entity_poly.pdbx_seq_one_letter_code
_entity_poly.pdbx_strand_id
1 'polypeptide(L)'
;MGDALFLFGGECGFLADVDGVLPYFNDVWRTRDGARWERVTAEAPWPSRPGHWVLPLADRFVLFGGFRPDETGIGEDNPVDMWTSADGEKWSLLAARPWSATTSADVKYDFAAIVSSSSSDSSIYTFGGDRETFNFFDPVNYLRIDNDVWAFGPVRLAHGVEVGAAV
;
A
#
# COMPACT_ATOMS: atom_id res chain seq x y z
N MET A 1 -1.77 19.13 0.04
CA MET A 1 -1.36 18.12 1.05
C MET A 1 -0.25 18.59 2.00
N GLY A 2 0.45 19.70 1.73
CA GLY A 2 1.76 20.01 2.32
C GLY A 2 1.85 20.53 3.77
N ASP A 3 0.82 20.39 4.60
CA ASP A 3 0.76 21.10 5.90
C ASP A 3 0.55 20.17 7.11
N ALA A 4 0.61 18.85 6.89
CA ALA A 4 0.42 17.85 7.93
C ALA A 4 1.22 16.58 7.62
N LEU A 5 1.70 15.92 8.67
CA LEU A 5 2.15 14.54 8.64
C LEU A 5 0.92 13.63 8.78
N PHE A 6 0.90 12.53 8.02
CA PHE A 6 -0.14 11.51 8.10
C PHE A 6 0.46 10.16 8.52
N LEU A 7 -0.34 9.38 9.22
CA LEU A 7 -0.09 7.99 9.58
C LEU A 7 -1.26 7.15 9.07
N PHE A 8 -0.96 6.04 8.39
CA PHE A 8 -1.95 5.17 7.75
C PHE A 8 -1.73 3.73 8.21
N GLY A 9 -2.75 3.15 8.87
CA GLY A 9 -2.77 1.75 9.27
C GLY A 9 -1.55 1.32 10.08
N GLY A 10 -0.99 0.15 9.72
CA GLY A 10 0.11 -0.49 10.42
C GLY A 10 -0.35 -1.72 11.21
N GLU A 11 0.41 -2.09 12.23
CA GLU A 11 0.16 -3.26 13.05
C GLU A 11 0.59 -3.05 14.51
N CYS A 12 0.02 -3.83 15.43
CA CYS A 12 0.49 -3.95 16.81
C CYS A 12 1.02 -5.34 17.16
N GLY A 13 1.17 -6.22 16.17
CA GLY A 13 1.72 -7.57 16.30
C GLY A 13 1.70 -8.31 14.96
N PHE A 14 2.18 -9.55 14.96
CA PHE A 14 2.25 -10.38 13.74
C PHE A 14 1.22 -11.50 13.68
N LEU A 15 0.75 -11.96 14.84
CA LEU A 15 -0.13 -13.11 14.96
C LEU A 15 -1.53 -12.65 15.34
N ALA A 16 -2.53 -13.34 14.81
CA ALA A 16 -3.90 -13.17 15.22
C ALA A 16 -4.06 -13.45 16.73
N ASP A 17 -5.01 -12.76 17.35
CA ASP A 17 -5.39 -13.03 18.73
C ASP A 17 -6.17 -14.36 18.87
N VAL A 18 -6.63 -14.66 20.08
CA VAL A 18 -7.38 -15.90 20.37
C VAL A 18 -8.70 -16.01 19.60
N ASP A 19 -9.22 -14.90 19.10
CA ASP A 19 -10.45 -14.83 18.32
C ASP A 19 -10.18 -14.81 16.79
N GLY A 20 -8.91 -14.96 16.38
CA GLY A 20 -8.51 -14.96 14.98
C GLY A 20 -8.44 -13.56 14.36
N VAL A 21 -8.49 -12.49 15.18
CA VAL A 21 -8.43 -11.11 14.70
C VAL A 21 -6.98 -10.73 14.47
N LEU A 22 -6.67 -10.31 13.23
CA LEU A 22 -5.35 -9.81 12.89
C LEU A 22 -5.09 -8.46 13.57
N PRO A 23 -3.91 -8.25 14.17
CA PRO A 23 -3.54 -7.01 14.87
C PRO A 23 -3.16 -5.87 13.90
N TYR A 24 -3.91 -5.73 12.81
CA TYR A 24 -3.64 -4.81 11.71
C TYR A 24 -4.67 -3.69 11.67
N PHE A 25 -4.21 -2.50 11.31
CA PHE A 25 -5.04 -1.30 11.32
C PHE A 25 -5.33 -0.80 9.90
N ASN A 26 -6.46 -0.10 9.79
CA ASN A 26 -6.82 0.71 8.62
C ASN A 26 -7.34 2.10 9.01
N ASP A 27 -6.95 2.59 10.18
CA ASP A 27 -7.24 3.95 10.62
C ASP A 27 -6.24 4.93 10.00
N VAL A 28 -6.64 6.20 9.99
CA VAL A 28 -5.82 7.29 9.47
C VAL A 28 -5.76 8.40 10.49
N TRP A 29 -4.55 8.85 10.76
CA TRP A 29 -4.28 9.96 11.67
C TRP A 29 -3.47 11.02 10.95
N ARG A 30 -3.59 12.27 11.42
CA ARG A 30 -2.70 13.34 10.98
C ARG A 30 -2.29 14.25 12.12
N THR A 31 -1.21 14.99 11.91
CA THR A 31 -0.71 16.00 12.83
C THR A 31 -0.05 17.13 12.07
N ARG A 32 -0.09 18.34 12.63
CA ARG A 32 0.63 19.51 12.09
C ARG A 32 1.92 19.81 12.84
N ASP A 33 2.08 19.26 14.04
CA ASP A 33 3.16 19.58 14.96
C ASP A 33 3.93 18.34 15.46
N GLY A 34 3.50 17.14 15.11
CA GLY A 34 4.10 15.87 15.57
C GLY A 34 3.71 15.48 17.00
N ALA A 35 3.07 16.37 17.76
CA ALA A 35 2.76 16.18 19.18
C ALA A 35 1.27 15.88 19.41
N ARG A 36 0.38 16.53 18.66
CA ARG A 36 -1.07 16.32 18.74
C ARG A 36 -1.57 15.67 17.47
N TRP A 37 -2.17 14.51 17.63
CA TRP A 37 -2.70 13.71 16.52
C TRP A 37 -4.22 13.77 16.52
N GLU A 38 -4.79 14.02 15.35
CA GLU A 38 -6.23 13.96 15.11
C GLU A 38 -6.52 12.73 14.25
N ARG A 39 -7.51 11.94 14.67
CA ARG A 39 -7.98 10.80 13.88
C ARG A 39 -8.84 11.31 12.73
N VAL A 40 -8.38 11.05 11.51
CA VAL A 40 -9.06 11.43 10.27
C VAL A 40 -10.20 10.45 9.98
N THR A 41 -9.91 9.15 10.01
CA THR A 41 -10.92 8.08 9.97
C THR A 41 -10.51 6.94 10.90
N ALA A 42 -11.49 6.30 11.52
CA ALA A 42 -11.27 5.13 12.37
C ALA A 42 -11.20 3.84 11.55
N GLU A 43 -11.86 3.79 10.39
CA GLU A 43 -11.95 2.62 9.53
C GLU A 43 -12.03 3.11 8.08
N ALA A 44 -10.90 3.07 7.37
CA ALA A 44 -10.88 3.32 5.94
C ALA A 44 -11.43 2.10 5.16
N PRO A 45 -11.91 2.27 3.91
CA PRO A 45 -12.54 1.16 3.18
C PRO A 45 -11.54 0.11 2.66
N TRP A 46 -10.24 0.38 2.72
CA TRP A 46 -9.22 -0.60 2.35
C TRP A 46 -8.98 -1.61 3.48
N PRO A 47 -8.76 -2.90 3.16
CA PRO A 47 -8.42 -3.92 4.13
C PRO A 47 -7.21 -3.52 5.00
N SER A 48 -7.29 -3.74 6.31
CA SER A 48 -6.16 -3.55 7.23
C SER A 48 -4.94 -4.38 6.82
N ARG A 49 -3.75 -3.76 6.84
CA ARG A 49 -2.51 -4.39 6.37
C ARG A 49 -1.25 -3.63 6.87
N PRO A 50 -0.20 -4.33 7.32
CA PRO A 50 1.14 -3.78 7.47
C PRO A 50 1.90 -3.80 6.13
N GLY A 51 3.12 -3.24 6.13
CA GLY A 51 4.08 -3.35 5.01
C GLY A 51 3.64 -2.67 3.70
N HIS A 52 2.52 -1.94 3.71
CA HIS A 52 2.03 -1.18 2.56
C HIS A 52 2.72 0.19 2.48
N TRP A 53 2.61 0.82 1.32
CA TRP A 53 3.00 2.22 1.14
C TRP A 53 1.78 3.10 0.90
N VAL A 54 1.83 4.33 1.43
CA VAL A 54 0.94 5.43 1.04
C VAL A 54 1.80 6.60 0.57
N LEU A 55 1.72 6.94 -0.71
CA LEU A 55 2.59 7.95 -1.34
C LEU A 55 1.78 9.07 -1.98
N PRO A 56 2.25 10.33 -1.91
CA PRO A 56 1.62 11.44 -2.60
C PRO A 56 1.94 11.40 -4.11
N LEU A 57 0.92 11.44 -4.95
CA LEU A 57 1.02 11.51 -6.41
C LEU A 57 -0.09 12.42 -6.95
N ALA A 58 0.29 13.49 -7.67
CA ALA A 58 -0.66 14.44 -8.28
C ALA A 58 -1.76 14.92 -7.30
N ASP A 59 -1.35 15.45 -6.13
CA ASP A 59 -2.23 15.93 -5.06
C ASP A 59 -3.19 14.88 -4.47
N ARG A 60 -2.84 13.60 -4.57
CA ARG A 60 -3.58 12.49 -3.98
C ARG A 60 -2.65 11.52 -3.26
N PHE A 61 -3.14 10.89 -2.20
CA PHE A 61 -2.53 9.70 -1.63
C PHE A 61 -2.83 8.51 -2.54
N VAL A 62 -1.86 7.62 -2.69
CA VAL A 62 -2.00 6.33 -3.37
C VAL A 62 -1.50 5.26 -2.41
N LEU A 63 -2.38 4.32 -2.03
CA LEU A 63 -2.11 3.19 -1.15
C LEU A 63 -2.05 1.90 -1.96
N PHE A 64 -1.01 1.09 -1.75
CA PHE A 64 -0.89 -0.23 -2.38
C PHE A 64 0.16 -1.11 -1.69
N GLY A 65 0.14 -2.40 -2.03
CA GLY A 65 1.03 -3.40 -1.46
C GLY A 65 0.65 -3.79 -0.03
N GLY A 66 1.60 -4.42 0.65
CA GLY A 66 1.46 -4.86 2.02
C GLY A 66 1.04 -6.31 2.15
N PHE A 67 1.14 -6.80 3.37
CA PHE A 67 0.92 -8.19 3.72
C PHE A 67 -0.45 -8.40 4.36
N ARG A 68 -1.10 -9.53 4.06
CA ARG A 68 -2.27 -10.00 4.79
C ARG A 68 -2.33 -11.52 4.71
N PRO A 69 -2.36 -12.25 5.83
CA PRO A 69 -2.54 -13.69 5.80
C PRO A 69 -4.00 -14.04 5.52
N ASP A 70 -4.23 -15.24 5.00
CA ASP A 70 -5.57 -15.81 4.92
C ASP A 70 -6.09 -16.25 6.31
N GLU A 71 -7.30 -16.80 6.35
CA GLU A 71 -7.94 -17.29 7.58
C GLU A 71 -7.16 -18.40 8.32
N THR A 72 -6.19 -19.04 7.66
CA THR A 72 -5.34 -20.07 8.28
C THR A 72 -4.14 -19.47 9.02
N GLY A 73 -3.84 -18.19 8.80
CA GLY A 73 -2.69 -17.50 9.38
C GLY A 73 -1.34 -17.88 8.77
N ILE A 74 -1.32 -18.85 7.85
CA ILE A 74 -0.10 -19.34 7.17
C ILE A 74 -0.13 -19.13 5.66
N GLY A 75 -1.32 -19.00 5.05
CA GLY A 75 -1.48 -18.67 3.63
C GLY A 75 -1.52 -17.16 3.40
N GLU A 76 -1.49 -16.76 2.12
CA GLU A 76 -1.46 -15.36 1.69
C GLU A 76 -2.80 -14.91 1.11
N ASP A 77 -3.37 -13.85 1.68
CA ASP A 77 -4.51 -13.09 1.14
C ASP A 77 -4.08 -11.62 0.92
N ASN A 78 -2.85 -11.45 0.42
CA ASN A 78 -2.29 -10.15 0.15
C ASN A 78 -3.18 -9.36 -0.82
N PRO A 79 -3.46 -8.09 -0.51
CA PRO A 79 -4.41 -7.30 -1.27
C PRO A 79 -3.81 -6.79 -2.59
N VAL A 80 -4.40 -7.22 -3.71
CA VAL A 80 -4.03 -6.81 -5.08
C VAL A 80 -4.57 -5.42 -5.47
N ASP A 81 -5.15 -4.70 -4.53
CA ASP A 81 -5.86 -3.44 -4.77
C ASP A 81 -4.92 -2.22 -4.72
N MET A 82 -5.37 -1.11 -5.32
CA MET A 82 -4.79 0.20 -5.10
C MET A 82 -5.90 1.18 -4.75
N TRP A 83 -5.64 2.06 -3.79
CA TRP A 83 -6.62 3.04 -3.33
C TRP A 83 -6.07 4.46 -3.47
N THR A 84 -6.95 5.42 -3.73
CA THR A 84 -6.57 6.84 -3.77
C THR A 84 -7.48 7.71 -2.92
N SER A 85 -6.91 8.76 -2.33
CA SER A 85 -7.65 9.77 -1.56
C SER A 85 -7.04 11.14 -1.72
N ALA A 86 -7.85 12.20 -1.66
CA ALA A 86 -7.37 13.58 -1.65
C ALA A 86 -7.14 14.11 -0.22
N ASP A 87 -7.70 13.46 0.80
CA ASP A 87 -7.78 13.98 2.18
C ASP A 87 -7.42 12.96 3.26
N GLY A 88 -7.27 11.68 2.90
CA GLY A 88 -7.05 10.57 3.83
C GLY A 88 -8.32 10.07 4.53
N GLU A 89 -9.47 10.70 4.30
CA GLU A 89 -10.76 10.31 4.88
C GLU A 89 -11.59 9.51 3.87
N LYS A 90 -11.71 10.03 2.65
CA LYS A 90 -12.53 9.43 1.58
C LYS A 90 -11.63 8.79 0.56
N TRP A 91 -11.79 7.49 0.38
CA TRP A 91 -10.95 6.68 -0.50
C TRP A 91 -11.76 6.10 -1.66
N SER A 92 -11.15 6.05 -2.83
CA SER A 92 -11.67 5.42 -4.03
C SER A 92 -10.74 4.29 -4.45
N LEU A 93 -11.32 3.14 -4.78
CA LEU A 93 -10.59 2.02 -5.39
C LEU A 93 -10.17 2.42 -6.81
N LEU A 94 -8.91 2.21 -7.15
CA LEU A 94 -8.40 2.38 -8.51
C LEU A 94 -8.66 1.11 -9.32
N ALA A 95 -8.87 1.27 -10.63
CA ALA A 95 -8.95 0.14 -11.55
C ALA A 95 -7.59 -0.55 -11.78
N ALA A 96 -6.49 0.19 -11.57
CA ALA A 96 -5.14 -0.32 -11.65
C ALA A 96 -4.78 -1.18 -10.43
N ARG A 97 -3.78 -2.05 -10.61
CA ARG A 97 -3.22 -2.92 -9.57
C ARG A 97 -1.70 -2.75 -9.51
N PRO A 98 -1.07 -2.88 -8.34
CA PRO A 98 0.38 -2.73 -8.25
C PRO A 98 1.04 -3.90 -8.97
N TRP A 99 2.14 -3.65 -9.69
CA TRP A 99 2.90 -4.68 -10.42
C TRP A 99 2.08 -5.54 -11.41
N SER A 100 0.91 -5.04 -11.86
CA SER A 100 -0.06 -5.82 -12.63
C SER A 100 -0.53 -7.11 -11.93
N ALA A 101 -0.53 -7.10 -10.59
CA ALA A 101 -0.88 -8.24 -9.75
C ALA A 101 -2.25 -8.82 -10.12
N THR A 102 -2.28 -10.13 -10.37
CA THR A 102 -3.52 -10.87 -10.64
C THR A 102 -3.98 -11.66 -9.43
N THR A 103 -3.03 -12.05 -8.58
CA THR A 103 -3.22 -12.87 -7.39
C THR A 103 -2.46 -12.30 -6.19
N SER A 104 -2.81 -12.75 -4.99
CA SER A 104 -2.15 -12.37 -3.74
C SER A 104 -0.64 -12.66 -3.76
N ALA A 105 -0.21 -13.72 -4.45
CA ALA A 105 1.19 -14.09 -4.58
C ALA A 105 2.03 -13.09 -5.39
N ASP A 106 1.39 -12.23 -6.20
CA ASP A 106 2.09 -11.22 -7.00
C ASP A 106 2.44 -9.97 -6.16
N VAL A 107 1.75 -9.78 -5.04
CA VAL A 107 1.81 -8.59 -4.18
C VAL A 107 3.05 -8.64 -3.29
N LYS A 108 3.74 -7.51 -3.19
CA LYS A 108 4.94 -7.35 -2.39
C LYS A 108 4.67 -6.54 -1.12
N TYR A 109 5.49 -6.80 -0.11
CA TYR A 109 5.66 -5.98 1.10
C TYR A 109 7.17 -5.76 1.34
N ASP A 110 7.55 -4.97 2.34
CA ASP A 110 8.95 -4.63 2.66
C ASP A 110 9.79 -4.09 1.48
N PHE A 111 9.12 -3.43 0.52
CA PHE A 111 9.76 -2.78 -0.62
C PHE A 111 10.11 -1.32 -0.34
N ALA A 112 11.11 -0.80 -1.05
CA ALA A 112 11.39 0.63 -1.05
C ALA A 112 10.54 1.35 -2.10
N ALA A 113 10.09 2.56 -1.80
CA ALA A 113 9.32 3.36 -2.75
C ALA A 113 9.67 4.86 -2.67
N ILE A 114 9.67 5.52 -3.83
CA ILE A 114 9.89 6.96 -3.95
C ILE A 114 8.87 7.59 -4.89
N VAL A 115 8.65 8.89 -4.73
CA VAL A 115 7.95 9.72 -5.70
C VAL A 115 8.98 10.56 -6.43
N SER A 116 9.04 10.44 -7.75
CA SER A 116 9.79 11.33 -8.61
C SER A 116 8.83 12.34 -9.24
N SER A 117 9.17 13.62 -9.20
CA SER A 117 8.36 14.70 -9.78
C SER A 117 9.22 15.68 -10.56
N SER A 118 8.76 16.04 -11.76
CA SER A 118 9.23 17.15 -12.57
C SER A 118 8.11 18.20 -12.71
N SER A 119 8.38 19.32 -13.38
CA SER A 119 7.39 20.36 -13.63
C SER A 119 6.16 19.90 -14.43
N SER A 120 6.23 18.74 -15.10
CA SER A 120 5.14 18.24 -15.95
C SER A 120 4.73 16.80 -15.69
N ASP A 121 5.49 16.03 -14.89
CA ASP A 121 5.22 14.61 -14.62
C ASP A 121 5.53 14.26 -13.17
N SER A 122 4.76 13.32 -12.63
CA SER A 122 5.07 12.69 -11.36
C SER A 122 4.75 11.21 -11.44
N SER A 123 5.62 10.37 -10.88
CA SER A 123 5.45 8.92 -10.83
C SER A 123 5.98 8.37 -9.51
N ILE A 124 5.32 7.33 -9.03
CA ILE A 124 5.81 6.45 -7.97
C ILE A 124 6.75 5.42 -8.62
N TYR A 125 7.86 5.13 -7.94
CA TYR A 125 8.75 4.02 -8.27
C TYR A 125 8.91 3.13 -7.05
N THR A 126 8.84 1.81 -7.24
CA THR A 126 9.20 0.82 -6.22
C THR A 126 10.45 0.06 -6.61
N PHE A 127 11.22 -0.37 -5.62
CA PHE A 127 12.44 -1.16 -5.80
C PHE A 127 12.39 -2.41 -4.93
N GLY A 128 12.51 -3.56 -5.57
CA GLY A 128 12.48 -4.88 -4.93
C GLY A 128 11.19 -5.16 -4.16
N GLY A 129 11.33 -5.87 -3.05
CA GLY A 129 10.25 -6.27 -2.16
C GLY A 129 10.16 -7.77 -1.95
N ASP A 130 9.47 -8.15 -0.88
CA ASP A 130 9.32 -9.53 -0.47
C ASP A 130 7.93 -10.03 -0.86
N ARG A 131 7.90 -11.27 -1.32
CA ARG A 131 6.70 -12.11 -1.54
C ARG A 131 6.76 -13.37 -0.69
N GLU A 132 7.57 -13.33 0.35
CA GLU A 132 7.66 -14.41 1.31
C GLU A 132 6.28 -14.68 1.92
N THR A 133 6.13 -15.87 2.49
CA THR A 133 4.97 -16.22 3.29
C THR A 133 5.43 -16.53 4.70
N PHE A 134 4.52 -16.54 5.67
CA PHE A 134 4.83 -16.98 7.03
C PHE A 134 4.79 -18.53 7.15
N ASN A 135 4.87 -19.25 6.02
CA ASN A 135 5.07 -20.68 6.00
C ASN A 135 6.55 -21.02 6.20
N PHE A 136 6.98 -21.10 7.47
CA PHE A 136 8.36 -21.46 7.84
C PHE A 136 8.78 -22.89 7.46
N PHE A 137 7.87 -23.71 6.93
CA PHE A 137 8.17 -25.05 6.45
C PHE A 137 8.47 -25.12 4.95
N ASP A 138 8.25 -24.03 4.20
CA ASP A 138 8.67 -23.94 2.80
C ASP A 138 10.19 -23.72 2.72
N PRO A 139 10.97 -24.72 2.26
CA PRO A 139 12.42 -24.65 2.26
C PRO A 139 12.96 -23.65 1.24
N VAL A 140 12.12 -23.08 0.37
CA VAL A 140 12.51 -22.09 -0.63
C VAL A 140 11.79 -20.75 -0.45
N ASN A 141 11.09 -20.53 0.67
CA ASN A 141 10.38 -19.28 0.94
C ASN A 141 11.29 -18.06 0.81
N TYR A 142 12.53 -18.17 1.32
CA TYR A 142 13.56 -17.11 1.27
C TYR A 142 13.98 -16.68 -0.14
N LEU A 143 13.60 -17.43 -1.17
CA LEU A 143 13.84 -17.08 -2.57
C LEU A 143 12.72 -16.21 -3.17
N ARG A 144 11.61 -16.00 -2.44
CA ARG A 144 10.47 -15.17 -2.86
C ARG A 144 10.74 -13.68 -2.60
N ILE A 145 11.84 -13.18 -3.16
CA ILE A 145 12.26 -11.78 -3.11
C ILE A 145 12.42 -11.25 -4.53
N ASP A 146 12.05 -10.00 -4.76
CA ASP A 146 12.23 -9.33 -6.04
C ASP A 146 13.38 -8.31 -6.01
N ASN A 147 14.02 -8.13 -7.16
CA ASN A 147 15.04 -7.10 -7.39
C ASN A 147 14.69 -6.33 -8.69
N ASP A 148 13.44 -5.96 -8.83
CA ASP A 148 12.89 -5.24 -9.97
C ASP A 148 12.59 -3.77 -9.61
N VAL A 149 12.28 -3.00 -10.65
CA VAL A 149 11.76 -1.64 -10.52
C VAL A 149 10.40 -1.60 -11.20
N TRP A 150 9.42 -1.01 -10.53
CA TRP A 150 8.09 -0.79 -11.10
C TRP A 150 7.71 0.67 -10.95
N ALA A 151 6.98 1.20 -11.94
CA ALA A 151 6.53 2.58 -11.94
C ALA A 151 5.02 2.70 -12.11
N PHE A 152 4.46 3.70 -11.43
CA PHE A 152 3.06 4.08 -11.56
C PHE A 152 2.92 5.59 -11.64
N GLY A 153 2.22 6.07 -12.66
CA GLY A 153 1.98 7.49 -12.88
C GLY A 153 0.66 7.76 -13.61
N PRO A 154 0.25 9.03 -13.73
CA PRO A 154 -0.87 9.42 -14.56
C PRO A 154 -0.63 9.05 -16.03
N VAL A 155 -1.68 8.63 -16.74
CA VAL A 155 -1.60 8.43 -18.20
C VAL A 155 -1.92 9.73 -18.89
N ARG A 156 -1.03 10.12 -19.80
CA ARG A 156 -1.30 11.22 -20.73
C ARG A 156 -2.12 10.68 -21.90
N LEU A 157 -3.42 10.96 -21.92
CA LEU A 157 -4.19 10.92 -23.17
C LEU A 157 -4.07 12.30 -23.82
N ALA A 158 -4.04 12.35 -25.15
CA ALA A 158 -3.88 13.60 -25.89
C ALA A 158 -4.94 14.69 -25.54
N HIS A 159 -6.03 14.34 -24.84
CA HIS A 159 -7.17 15.21 -24.54
C HIS A 159 -7.61 15.20 -23.05
N GLY A 160 -6.77 14.78 -22.10
CA GLY A 160 -7.09 14.81 -20.67
C GLY A 160 -6.19 13.91 -19.82
N VAL A 161 -6.10 14.20 -18.51
CA VAL A 161 -5.33 13.39 -17.55
C VAL A 161 -6.28 12.42 -16.84
N GLU A 162 -6.04 11.13 -17.00
CA GLU A 162 -6.60 10.07 -16.15
C GLU A 162 -5.47 9.41 -15.36
N VAL A 163 -5.75 9.03 -14.11
CA VAL A 163 -4.80 8.29 -13.28
C VAL A 163 -4.85 6.82 -13.68
N GLY A 164 -3.76 6.28 -14.26
CA GLY A 164 -3.56 4.82 -14.32
C GLY A 164 -3.01 4.28 -15.64
N ALA A 165 -1.70 4.00 -15.66
CA ALA A 165 -1.13 2.81 -16.31
C ALA A 165 0.21 2.49 -15.67
N ALA A 166 0.42 1.20 -15.42
CA ALA A 166 1.71 0.63 -15.05
C ALA A 166 2.53 0.39 -16.32
N VAL A 167 3.83 0.67 -16.27
CA VAL A 167 4.82 0.29 -17.30
C VAL A 167 5.94 -0.51 -16.64
#